data_AF-A0A1H8IRQ1-F1
#
_entry.id   AF-A0A1H8IRQ1-F1
#
_cell.length_a   1.000
_cell.length_b   1.000
_cell.length_c   1.000
_cell.angle_alpha   90.00
_cell.angle_beta   90.00
_cell.angle_gamma   90.00
#
_symmetry.space_group_name_H-M   'P 1'
#
loop_
_entity.id
_entity.type
_entity.pdbx_description
1 polymer ?
#
loop_
_entity_poly.entity_id
_entity_poly.type
_entity_poly.pdbx_seq_one_letter_code
_entity_poly.pdbx_strand_id
1 'polypeptide(L)'
;MTTFTQSQGAKSGALVTMGALASDTYIASAAIDLGANIPLDSTFEVVATVTSPVSDKQVILFAQLSLDGTDFTTGPTSGSSATDEADLHWIGTLPCNSTGTHRKLFSLSGLPVAQHIKLVVRNRTGVTLTSGFVYRADITGASA
;
A
#
# COMPACT_ATOMS: atom_id res chain seq x y z
N MET A 1 -26.66 -23.70 -1.87
CA MET A 1 -25.70 -22.59 -1.79
C MET A 1 -25.12 -22.62 -0.39
N THR A 2 -23.84 -22.94 -0.24
CA THR A 2 -23.16 -22.90 1.05
C THR A 2 -22.71 -21.46 1.30
N THR A 3 -23.15 -20.86 2.41
CA THR A 3 -22.67 -19.55 2.85
C THR A 3 -21.30 -19.72 3.49
N PHE A 4 -20.29 -19.01 2.98
CA PHE A 4 -18.98 -18.92 3.62
C PHE A 4 -18.87 -17.58 4.35
N THR A 5 -18.64 -17.63 5.65
CA THR A 5 -18.53 -16.42 6.49
C THR A 5 -17.06 -16.11 6.76
N GLN A 6 -16.68 -14.85 6.59
CA GLN A 6 -15.33 -14.35 6.89
C GLN A 6 -15.41 -13.30 7.98
N SER A 7 -14.36 -13.21 8.79
CA SER A 7 -14.20 -12.18 9.82
C SER A 7 -13.22 -11.11 9.32
N GLN A 8 -13.59 -9.83 9.41
CA GLN A 8 -12.69 -8.72 9.12
C GLN A 8 -12.20 -8.10 10.43
N GLY A 9 -10.88 -7.96 10.54
CA GLY A 9 -10.22 -7.27 11.63
C GLY A 9 -10.46 -5.76 11.60
N ALA A 10 -10.20 -5.12 12.74
CA ALA A 10 -10.27 -3.65 12.82
C ALA A 10 -9.17 -3.00 11.97
N LYS A 11 -9.43 -1.75 11.57
CA LYS A 11 -8.45 -0.89 10.90
C LYS A 11 -7.21 -0.71 11.80
N SER A 12 -6.03 -0.96 11.24
CA SER A 12 -4.75 -0.79 11.92
C SER A 12 -4.42 0.69 12.18
N GLY A 13 -3.36 0.93 12.96
CA GLY A 13 -2.63 2.20 12.92
C GLY A 13 -2.05 2.46 11.52
N ALA A 14 -1.61 3.70 11.26
CA ALA A 14 -1.00 4.05 9.97
C ALA A 14 0.31 3.26 9.78
N LEU A 15 0.37 2.43 8.74
CA LEU A 15 1.55 1.65 8.35
C LEU A 15 2.54 2.48 7.55
N VAL A 16 2.02 3.43 6.75
CA VAL A 16 2.79 4.46 6.06
C VAL A 16 2.17 5.81 6.43
N THR A 17 3.03 6.75 6.83
CA THR A 17 2.65 8.16 7.00
C THR A 17 3.38 8.96 5.93
N MET A 18 2.67 9.40 4.90
CA MET A 18 3.26 10.13 3.76
C MET A 18 3.60 11.58 4.11
N GLY A 19 2.85 12.21 5.01
CA GLY A 19 3.02 13.63 5.34
C GLY A 19 3.01 14.52 4.09
N ALA A 20 3.93 15.47 4.03
CA ALA A 20 4.15 16.34 2.88
C ALA A 20 5.03 15.69 1.80
N LEU A 21 4.63 14.51 1.31
CA LEU A 21 5.38 13.76 0.30
C LEU A 21 5.43 14.55 -1.01
N ALA A 22 6.64 14.88 -1.47
CA ALA A 22 6.85 15.65 -2.70
C ALA A 22 6.37 14.88 -3.94
N SER A 23 6.09 15.60 -5.02
CA SER A 23 5.76 14.94 -6.28
C SER A 23 6.94 14.12 -6.80
N ASP A 24 6.62 13.00 -7.42
CA ASP A 24 7.56 12.01 -7.95
C ASP A 24 8.55 11.51 -6.89
N THR A 25 8.08 11.35 -5.65
CA THR A 25 8.87 10.74 -4.57
C THR A 25 8.22 9.50 -3.99
N TYR A 26 9.07 8.63 -3.47
CA TYR A 26 8.71 7.38 -2.80
C TYR A 26 8.82 7.54 -1.28
N ILE A 27 8.02 6.75 -0.56
CA ILE A 27 8.18 6.50 0.87
C ILE A 27 7.76 5.06 1.17
N ALA A 28 8.53 4.39 2.03
CA ALA A 28 8.26 3.01 2.42
C ALA A 28 7.86 2.89 3.90
N SER A 29 7.09 1.86 4.24
CA SER A 29 6.86 1.44 5.62
C SER A 29 8.07 0.71 6.20
N ALA A 30 8.05 0.49 7.52
CA ALA A 30 8.82 -0.58 8.13
C ALA A 30 8.36 -1.96 7.60
N ALA A 31 9.16 -2.99 7.86
CA ALA A 31 8.76 -4.37 7.56
C ALA A 31 7.50 -4.75 8.34
N ILE A 32 6.53 -5.34 7.64
CA ILE A 32 5.28 -5.86 8.18
C ILE A 32 5.35 -7.37 8.10
N ASP A 33 5.21 -8.03 9.24
CA ASP A 33 5.04 -9.48 9.32
C ASP A 33 3.55 -9.82 9.12
N LEU A 34 3.27 -10.71 8.18
CA LEU A 34 1.94 -11.27 7.97
C LEU A 34 1.70 -12.53 8.82
N GLY A 35 2.75 -13.04 9.47
CA GLY A 35 2.73 -14.23 10.30
C GLY A 35 2.73 -15.53 9.49
N ALA A 36 2.95 -16.65 10.18
CA ALA A 36 2.95 -17.98 9.57
C ALA A 36 1.57 -18.43 9.08
N ASN A 37 0.49 -17.85 9.63
CA ASN A 37 -0.88 -18.03 9.19
C ASN A 37 -1.30 -16.80 8.39
N ILE A 38 -0.83 -16.73 7.14
CA ILE A 38 -1.14 -15.60 6.26
C ILE A 38 -2.67 -15.49 6.13
N PRO A 39 -3.26 -14.31 6.40
CA PRO A 39 -4.70 -14.12 6.26
C PRO A 39 -5.17 -14.40 4.83
N LEU A 40 -6.45 -14.77 4.69
CA LEU A 40 -7.01 -15.08 3.37
C LEU A 40 -6.93 -13.86 2.43
N ASP A 41 -7.12 -12.67 2.99
CA ASP A 41 -6.86 -11.40 2.34
C ASP A 41 -6.35 -10.38 3.37
N SER A 42 -5.45 -9.51 2.92
CA SER A 42 -5.10 -8.28 3.63
C SER A 42 -5.54 -7.10 2.79
N THR A 43 -6.50 -6.33 3.30
CA THR A 43 -7.01 -5.14 2.63
C THR A 43 -6.23 -3.91 3.11
N PHE A 44 -5.73 -3.09 2.18
CA PHE A 44 -5.12 -1.81 2.47
C PHE A 44 -6.02 -0.64 2.08
N GLU A 45 -6.16 0.32 2.98
CA GLU A 45 -6.81 1.60 2.71
C GLU A 45 -5.75 2.66 2.50
N VAL A 46 -5.69 3.25 1.31
CA VAL A 46 -4.84 4.41 1.02
C VAL A 46 -5.70 5.66 1.09
N VAL A 47 -5.22 6.66 1.83
CA VAL A 47 -5.82 7.98 1.94
C VAL A 47 -4.78 9.02 1.56
N ALA A 48 -5.11 9.93 0.65
CA ALA A 48 -4.23 11.03 0.26
C ALA A 48 -5.01 12.34 0.11
N THR A 49 -4.46 13.43 0.63
CA THR A 49 -5.02 14.78 0.49
C THR A 49 -4.16 15.59 -0.46
N VAL A 50 -4.77 16.10 -1.53
CA VAL A 50 -4.12 16.87 -2.59
C VAL A 50 -4.78 18.23 -2.78
N THR A 51 -3.98 19.23 -3.13
CA THR A 51 -4.45 20.59 -3.40
C THR A 51 -4.86 20.77 -4.86
N SER A 52 -3.93 20.70 -5.81
CA SER A 52 -4.22 20.91 -7.23
C SER A 52 -3.43 19.91 -8.07
N PRO A 53 -3.97 18.70 -8.30
CA PRO A 53 -3.26 17.65 -9.05
C PRO A 53 -3.13 18.03 -10.54
N VAL A 54 -1.90 18.03 -11.06
CA VAL A 54 -1.57 18.54 -12.41
C VAL A 54 -0.94 17.51 -13.35
N SER A 55 -0.33 16.45 -12.82
CA SER A 55 0.39 15.44 -13.62
C SER A 55 -0.49 14.21 -13.91
N ASP A 56 -0.02 13.00 -13.59
CA ASP A 56 -0.76 11.73 -13.70
C ASP A 56 -1.94 11.63 -12.72
N LYS A 57 -2.02 12.55 -11.75
CA LYS A 57 -3.12 12.69 -10.78
C LYS A 57 -3.37 11.40 -10.01
N GLN A 58 -2.30 10.73 -9.57
CA GLN A 58 -2.43 9.46 -8.86
C GLN A 58 -1.40 9.29 -7.75
N VAL A 59 -1.78 8.50 -6.75
CA VAL A 59 -0.87 7.91 -5.77
C VAL A 59 -0.82 6.41 -6.03
N ILE A 60 0.38 5.84 -6.11
CA ILE A 60 0.58 4.43 -6.45
C ILE A 60 1.06 3.69 -5.21
N LEU A 61 0.44 2.53 -4.94
CA LEU A 61 0.83 1.63 -3.87
C LEU A 61 1.52 0.40 -4.46
N PHE A 62 2.69 0.11 -3.92
CA PHE A 62 3.50 -1.05 -4.23
C PHE A 62 3.85 -1.83 -2.95
N ALA A 63 4.41 -3.02 -3.14
CA ALA A 63 4.99 -3.85 -2.09
C ALA A 63 6.41 -4.28 -2.46
N GLN A 64 7.33 -4.25 -1.49
CA GLN A 64 8.52 -5.10 -1.52
C GLN A 64 8.23 -6.36 -0.72
N LEU A 65 8.63 -7.50 -1.26
CA LEU A 65 8.33 -8.82 -0.71
C LEU A 65 9.60 -9.44 -0.12
N SER A 66 9.45 -10.21 0.95
CA SER A 66 10.55 -10.96 1.57
C SER A 66 10.05 -12.26 2.20
N LEU A 67 10.86 -13.31 2.09
CA LEU A 67 10.58 -14.61 2.71
C LEU A 67 11.12 -14.72 4.14
N ASP A 68 12.14 -13.92 4.49
CA ASP A 68 12.89 -14.01 5.75
C ASP A 68 12.80 -12.73 6.61
N GLY A 69 12.16 -11.69 6.08
CA GLY A 69 12.01 -10.39 6.75
C GLY A 69 13.27 -9.54 6.78
N THR A 70 14.33 -9.98 6.09
CA THR A 70 15.63 -9.29 6.03
C THR A 70 15.98 -8.91 4.60
N ASP A 71 15.94 -9.88 3.69
CA ASP A 71 16.23 -9.70 2.28
C ASP A 71 14.92 -9.42 1.52
N PHE A 72 14.69 -8.14 1.23
CA PHE A 72 13.53 -7.67 0.46
C PHE A 72 13.88 -7.55 -1.03
N THR A 73 12.86 -7.70 -1.89
CA THR A 73 12.99 -7.40 -3.32
C THR A 73 13.51 -5.98 -3.56
N THR A 74 14.18 -5.79 -4.69
CA THR A 74 14.78 -4.50 -5.09
C THR A 74 13.72 -3.46 -5.46
N GLY A 75 14.17 -2.21 -5.58
CA GLY A 75 13.33 -1.07 -5.96
C GLY A 75 13.44 0.12 -5.00
N PRO A 76 12.88 1.28 -5.40
CA PRO A 76 13.00 2.51 -4.65
C PRO A 76 12.12 2.49 -3.41
N THR A 77 12.67 2.94 -2.28
CA THR A 77 11.95 3.08 -1.00
C THR A 77 11.85 4.52 -0.53
N SER A 78 12.62 5.42 -1.16
CA SER A 78 12.68 6.84 -0.86
C SER A 78 13.25 7.65 -2.03
N GLY A 79 13.15 8.98 -1.95
CA GLY A 79 13.69 9.88 -2.97
C GLY A 79 12.87 9.85 -4.26
N SER A 80 13.48 10.26 -5.38
CA SER A 80 12.81 10.37 -6.69
C SER A 80 13.35 9.40 -7.74
N SER A 81 14.29 8.53 -7.39
CA SER A 81 14.84 7.59 -8.37
C SER A 81 13.80 6.52 -8.70
N ALA A 82 13.52 6.31 -9.98
CA ALA A 82 12.67 5.23 -10.46
C ALA A 82 13.47 3.99 -10.91
N THR A 83 14.77 3.93 -10.60
CA THR A 83 15.61 2.76 -10.85
C THR A 83 14.99 1.54 -10.17
N ASP A 84 14.83 0.45 -10.93
CA ASP A 84 14.29 -0.82 -10.44
C ASP A 84 12.86 -0.72 -9.87
N GLU A 85 12.07 0.30 -10.24
CA GLU A 85 10.65 0.38 -9.85
C GLU A 85 9.85 -0.83 -10.36
N ALA A 86 10.25 -1.39 -11.51
CA ALA A 86 9.63 -2.59 -12.08
C ALA A 86 9.79 -3.86 -11.22
N ASP A 87 10.74 -3.86 -10.29
CA ASP A 87 10.95 -4.97 -9.35
C ASP A 87 9.97 -4.89 -8.17
N LEU A 88 9.32 -3.74 -7.96
CA LEU A 88 8.28 -3.59 -6.95
C LEU A 88 6.98 -4.28 -7.38
N HIS A 89 6.32 -4.92 -6.43
CA HIS A 89 5.03 -5.54 -6.68
C HIS A 89 3.93 -4.47 -6.70
N TRP A 90 3.28 -4.25 -7.84
CA TRP A 90 2.19 -3.28 -7.95
C TRP A 90 0.90 -3.78 -7.28
N ILE A 91 0.39 -3.05 -6.29
CA ILE A 91 -0.87 -3.36 -5.60
C ILE A 91 -2.03 -2.59 -6.24
N GLY A 92 -1.83 -1.30 -6.55
CA GLY A 92 -2.89 -0.50 -7.14
C GLY A 92 -2.64 1.00 -7.17
N THR A 93 -3.59 1.72 -7.77
CA THR A 93 -3.55 3.19 -7.91
C THR A 93 -4.78 3.84 -7.27
N LEU A 94 -4.51 4.90 -6.51
CA LEU A 94 -5.50 5.84 -5.98
C LEU A 94 -5.57 7.04 -6.96
N PRO A 95 -6.64 7.17 -7.75
CA PRO A 95 -6.82 8.35 -8.57
C PRO A 95 -7.14 9.56 -7.68
N CYS A 96 -6.52 10.68 -8.01
CA CYS A 96 -6.60 11.96 -7.30
C CYS A 96 -6.97 13.06 -8.31
N ASN A 97 -8.12 12.93 -8.95
CA ASN A 97 -8.52 13.82 -10.07
C ASN A 97 -8.95 15.22 -9.66
N SER A 98 -9.24 15.43 -8.37
CA SER A 98 -9.74 16.68 -7.82
C SER A 98 -8.98 17.10 -6.57
N THR A 99 -9.16 18.34 -6.15
CA THR A 99 -8.74 18.82 -4.83
C THR A 99 -9.47 18.08 -3.72
N GLY A 100 -8.78 17.81 -2.61
CA GLY A 100 -9.35 17.24 -1.39
C GLY A 100 -8.76 15.88 -1.02
N THR A 101 -9.46 15.19 -0.11
CA THR A 101 -9.06 13.87 0.39
C THR A 101 -9.67 12.77 -0.47
N HIS A 102 -8.81 11.91 -1.00
CA HIS A 102 -9.16 10.71 -1.75
C HIS A 102 -8.90 9.47 -0.90
N ARG A 103 -9.74 8.44 -1.07
CA ARG A 103 -9.62 7.17 -0.33
C ARG A 103 -10.01 6.01 -1.21
N LYS A 104 -9.22 4.93 -1.18
CA LYS A 104 -9.53 3.67 -1.88
C LYS A 104 -8.97 2.48 -1.13
N LEU A 105 -9.68 1.37 -1.22
CA LEU A 105 -9.30 0.08 -0.66
C LEU A 105 -8.66 -0.79 -1.76
N PHE A 106 -7.63 -1.54 -1.41
CA PHE A 106 -6.94 -2.49 -2.26
C PHE A 106 -6.85 -3.83 -1.52
N SER A 107 -7.20 -4.92 -2.20
CA SER A 107 -7.09 -6.27 -1.65
C SER A 107 -5.80 -6.92 -2.14
N LEU A 108 -5.14 -7.68 -1.27
CA LEU A 108 -3.99 -8.52 -1.60
C LEU A 108 -4.41 -9.95 -2.01
N SER A 109 -5.68 -10.21 -2.29
CA SER A 109 -6.16 -11.56 -2.59
C SER A 109 -5.42 -12.09 -3.82
N GLY A 110 -4.73 -13.24 -3.67
CA GLY A 110 -3.90 -13.83 -4.72
C GLY A 110 -2.43 -13.42 -4.73
N LEU A 111 -2.00 -12.54 -3.80
CA LEU A 111 -0.61 -12.10 -3.64
C LEU A 111 0.21 -12.72 -2.47
N PRO A 112 -0.28 -13.64 -1.61
CA PRO A 112 0.51 -14.13 -0.49
C PRO A 112 1.57 -15.16 -0.93
N VAL A 113 2.57 -14.69 -1.65
CA VAL A 113 3.81 -15.44 -1.95
C VAL A 113 4.91 -15.17 -0.93
N ALA A 114 4.73 -14.21 -0.01
CA ALA A 114 5.75 -13.79 0.95
C ALA A 114 5.16 -13.51 2.34
N GLN A 115 5.89 -13.93 3.39
CA GLN A 115 5.51 -13.73 4.78
C GLN A 115 5.72 -12.27 5.24
N HIS A 116 6.71 -11.58 4.67
CA HIS A 116 7.07 -10.23 5.05
C HIS A 116 6.90 -9.26 3.88
N ILE A 117 6.33 -8.10 4.16
CA ILE A 117 6.13 -7.05 3.16
C ILE A 117 6.57 -5.69 3.67
N LYS A 118 7.04 -4.82 2.77
CA LYS A 118 7.11 -3.38 3.00
C LYS A 118 6.21 -2.70 1.99
N LEU A 119 5.36 -1.79 2.45
CA LEU A 119 4.52 -1.00 1.57
C LEU A 119 5.33 0.19 1.06
N VAL A 120 5.33 0.40 -0.24
CA VAL A 120 5.98 1.55 -0.87
C VAL A 120 4.92 2.39 -1.56
N VAL A 121 4.93 3.69 -1.33
CA VAL A 121 3.99 4.62 -1.94
C VAL A 121 4.75 5.62 -2.79
N ARG A 122 4.28 5.85 -4.02
CA ARG A 122 4.78 6.92 -4.90
C ARG A 122 3.71 7.99 -5.09
N ASN A 123 4.06 9.25 -4.88
CA ASN A 123 3.21 10.38 -5.24
C ASN A 123 3.45 10.78 -6.71
N ARG A 124 2.48 10.58 -7.60
CA ARG A 124 2.51 11.06 -8.99
C ARG A 124 1.40 12.07 -9.29
N THR A 125 0.98 12.83 -8.29
CA THR A 125 -0.10 13.81 -8.45
C THR A 125 0.36 15.09 -9.16
N GLY A 126 1.67 15.32 -9.26
CA GLY A 126 2.26 16.54 -9.81
C GLY A 126 2.44 17.66 -8.78
N VAL A 127 2.02 17.43 -7.53
CA VAL A 127 2.15 18.37 -6.41
C VAL A 127 2.54 17.63 -5.14
N THR A 128 3.09 18.35 -4.17
CA THR A 128 3.31 17.81 -2.82
C THR A 128 1.98 17.49 -2.16
N LEU A 129 1.88 16.32 -1.53
CA LEU A 129 0.69 15.96 -0.75
C LEU A 129 0.53 16.90 0.46
N THR A 130 -0.70 17.18 0.86
CA THR A 130 -0.96 17.83 2.15
C THR A 130 -0.83 16.83 3.29
N SER A 131 -1.32 15.61 3.05
CA SER A 131 -1.22 14.49 3.98
C SER A 131 -1.51 13.18 3.26
N GLY A 132 -1.08 12.07 3.84
CA GLY A 132 -1.45 10.76 3.36
C GLY A 132 -1.11 9.64 4.33
N PHE A 133 -1.93 8.60 4.32
CA PHE A 133 -1.81 7.44 5.20
C PHE A 133 -2.17 6.16 4.47
N VAL A 134 -1.51 5.07 4.87
CA VAL A 134 -1.91 3.71 4.46
C VAL A 134 -2.23 2.92 5.71
N TYR A 135 -3.39 2.25 5.72
CA TYR A 135 -3.87 1.40 6.80
C TYR A 135 -4.12 0.00 6.29
N ARG A 136 -4.20 -0.98 7.19
CA ARG A 136 -4.51 -2.38 6.89
C ARG A 136 -5.71 -2.84 7.70
N ALA A 137 -6.46 -3.78 7.14
CA ALA A 137 -7.39 -4.64 7.86
C ALA A 137 -7.29 -6.05 7.26
N ASP A 138 -7.25 -7.07 8.11
CA ASP A 138 -7.10 -8.46 7.68
C ASP A 138 -8.44 -9.17 7.63
N ILE A 139 -8.60 -10.05 6.65
CA ILE A 139 -9.75 -10.93 6.54
C ILE A 139 -9.28 -12.36 6.84
N THR A 140 -9.88 -12.96 7.86
CA THR A 140 -9.62 -14.34 8.26
C THR A 140 -10.87 -15.20 8.02
N GLY A 141 -10.65 -16.44 7.62
CA GLY A 141 -11.68 -17.46 7.50
C GLY A 141 -11.20 -18.72 8.18
N ALA A 142 -12.10 -19.39 8.91
CA ALA A 142 -11.89 -20.78 9.30
C ALA A 142 -12.55 -21.64 8.23
N SER A 143 -11.78 -22.52 7.56
CA SER A 143 -12.38 -23.64 6.85
C SER A 143 -12.98 -24.57 7.91
N ALA A 144 -14.30 -24.74 7.89
CA ALA A 144 -15.02 -25.69 8.74
C ALA A 144 -14.65 -27.14 8.39
#